data_AF-U1G7K0-F1
#
_entry.id   AF-U1G7K0-F1
#
_cell.length_a   1.000
_cell.length_b   1.000
_cell.length_c   1.000
_cell.angle_alpha   90.00
_cell.angle_beta   90.00
_cell.angle_gamma   90.00
#
_symmetry.space_group_name_H-M   'P 1'
#
loop_
_entity.id
_entity.type
_entity.pdbx_description
1 polymer ?
#
loop_
_entity_poly.entity_id
_entity_poly.type
_entity_poly.pdbx_seq_one_letter_code
_entity_poly.pdbx_strand_id
1 'polypeptide(L)'
;MVTQPIERVSFDTRDSGVYFVKFGENMLAAYDSDPFTRPIVWEVSASPNSVAVTRATLERFNRVAPETQNLIGIYKSQLVFLNNDGWICSMSIEDQVSDKPYTRHFPVPHCWRSSSHRIRALVTPRGDVVIVKSDGLAIVQRSLNL
;
A
#
# COMPACT_ATOMS: atom_id res chain seq x y z
N MET A 1 11.34 -20.91 -24.74
CA MET A 1 10.53 -20.45 -23.60
C MET A 1 9.68 -19.30 -24.08
N VAL A 2 8.37 -19.49 -24.13
CA VAL A 2 7.43 -18.43 -24.55
C VAL A 2 7.15 -17.57 -23.34
N THR A 3 7.62 -16.32 -23.34
CA THR A 3 7.22 -15.33 -22.33
C THR A 3 5.74 -15.04 -22.54
N GLN A 4 4.89 -15.48 -21.61
CA GLN A 4 3.47 -15.09 -21.61
C GLN A 4 3.35 -13.56 -21.57
N PRO A 5 2.36 -12.96 -22.25
CA PRO A 5 2.16 -11.52 -22.24
C PRO A 5 1.94 -11.05 -20.81
N ILE A 6 2.69 -10.02 -20.38
CA ILE A 6 2.40 -9.33 -19.14
C ILE A 6 1.04 -8.64 -19.33
N GLU A 7 -0.01 -9.17 -18.72
CA GLU A 7 -1.30 -8.51 -18.65
C GLU A 7 -1.16 -7.29 -17.73
N ARG A 8 -0.75 -6.17 -18.33
CA ARG A 8 -0.73 -4.88 -17.65
C ARG A 8 -2.16 -4.43 -17.47
N VAL A 9 -2.77 -4.83 -16.37
CA VAL A 9 -3.94 -4.12 -15.89
C VAL A 9 -3.43 -2.87 -15.19
N SER A 10 -3.16 -1.83 -15.99
CA SER A 10 -2.84 -0.50 -15.49
C SER A 10 -4.14 0.17 -15.10
N PHE A 11 -4.34 0.33 -13.79
CA PHE A 11 -5.46 1.13 -13.29
C PHE A 11 -5.03 2.58 -13.31
N ASP A 12 -5.54 3.31 -14.31
CA ASP A 12 -5.40 4.75 -14.39
C ASP A 12 -6.31 5.37 -13.34
N THR A 13 -5.87 5.39 -12.08
CA THR A 13 -6.46 6.23 -11.05
C THR A 13 -5.97 7.65 -11.34
N ARG A 14 -6.48 8.21 -12.45
CA ARG A 14 -6.26 9.59 -12.87
C ARG A 14 -6.40 10.44 -11.61
N ASP A 15 -5.31 11.11 -11.26
CA ASP A 15 -5.15 12.04 -10.12
C ASP A 15 -4.54 11.52 -8.81
N SER A 16 -4.44 10.20 -8.53
CA SER A 16 -3.81 9.75 -7.26
C SER A 16 -2.30 9.57 -7.34
N GLY A 17 -1.75 9.31 -8.55
CA GLY A 17 -0.34 8.97 -8.73
C GLY A 17 0.07 7.65 -8.06
N VAL A 18 -0.87 6.75 -7.76
CA VAL A 18 -0.64 5.38 -7.25
C VAL A 18 -1.11 4.38 -8.30
N TYR A 19 -0.32 3.34 -8.54
CA TYR A 19 -0.55 2.38 -9.61
C TYR A 19 -0.46 0.95 -9.07
N PHE A 20 -1.37 0.11 -9.52
CA PHE A 20 -1.37 -1.33 -9.27
C PHE A 20 -1.15 -2.07 -10.58
N VAL A 21 -0.29 -3.08 -10.57
CA VAL A 21 0.06 -3.88 -11.75
C VAL A 21 0.05 -5.36 -11.39
N LYS A 22 -0.57 -6.18 -12.23
CA LYS A 22 -0.49 -7.64 -12.17
C LYS A 22 0.60 -8.15 -13.11
N PHE A 23 1.39 -9.10 -12.63
CA PHE A 23 2.41 -9.81 -13.41
C PHE A 23 2.11 -11.31 -13.39
N GLY A 24 1.93 -11.91 -14.56
CA GLY A 24 1.56 -13.32 -14.67
C GLY A 24 0.25 -13.64 -13.92
N GLU A 25 0.14 -14.85 -13.39
CA GLU A 25 -1.10 -15.29 -12.71
C GLU A 25 -1.18 -14.80 -11.26
N ASN A 26 -0.06 -14.72 -10.55
CA ASN A 26 -0.02 -14.64 -9.09
C ASN A 26 0.84 -13.51 -8.51
N MET A 27 1.49 -12.66 -9.31
CA MET A 27 2.24 -11.54 -8.77
C MET A 27 1.48 -10.24 -8.94
N LEU A 28 1.53 -9.41 -7.90
CA LEU A 28 1.09 -8.03 -7.94
C LEU A 28 2.22 -7.09 -7.54
N ALA A 29 2.17 -5.88 -8.06
CA ALA A 29 2.90 -4.76 -7.51
C ALA A 29 2.01 -3.53 -7.32
N ALA A 30 2.37 -2.72 -6.35
CA ALA A 30 1.89 -1.36 -6.18
C ALA A 30 3.10 -0.42 -6.20
N TYR A 31 3.00 0.69 -6.91
CA TYR A 31 4.01 1.76 -6.90
C TYR A 31 3.30 3.11 -6.94
N ASP A 32 3.96 4.14 -6.46
CA ASP A 32 3.46 5.51 -6.58
C ASP A 32 4.42 6.34 -7.44
N SER A 33 4.01 7.59 -7.71
CA SER A 33 4.80 8.55 -8.49
C SER A 33 6.03 9.09 -7.75
N ASP A 34 6.27 8.68 -6.51
CA ASP A 34 7.46 9.05 -5.76
C ASP A 34 8.65 8.18 -6.17
N PRO A 35 9.72 8.76 -6.74
CA PRO A 35 10.91 8.01 -7.12
C PRO A 35 11.66 7.41 -5.93
N PHE A 36 11.36 7.82 -4.70
CA PHE A 36 11.95 7.28 -3.48
C PHE A 36 11.11 6.16 -2.85
N THR A 37 9.84 6.00 -3.25
CA THR A 37 9.03 4.86 -2.82
C THR A 37 9.47 3.64 -3.62
N ARG A 38 9.87 2.58 -2.92
CA ARG A 38 10.17 1.31 -3.59
C ARG A 38 8.86 0.65 -4.02
N PRO A 39 8.77 0.12 -5.26
CA PRO A 39 7.65 -0.70 -5.65
C PRO A 39 7.46 -1.83 -4.64
N ILE A 40 6.22 -1.97 -4.19
CA ILE A 40 5.80 -3.01 -3.28
C ILE A 40 5.37 -4.17 -4.16
N VAL A 41 6.08 -5.30 -4.11
CA VAL A 41 5.76 -6.50 -4.89
C VAL A 41 5.38 -7.62 -3.93
N TRP A 42 4.31 -8.34 -4.23
CA TRP A 42 3.91 -9.50 -3.46
C TRP A 42 3.41 -10.62 -4.37
N GLU A 43 3.70 -11.84 -3.93
CA GLU A 43 3.12 -13.05 -4.50
C GLU A 43 1.81 -13.33 -3.77
N VAL A 44 0.73 -13.39 -4.53
CA VAL A 44 -0.53 -13.94 -4.07
C VAL A 44 -0.29 -15.44 -4.02
N SER A 45 -0.12 -15.99 -2.82
CA SER A 45 0.15 -17.41 -2.67
C SER A 45 -0.88 -18.24 -3.46
N ALA A 46 -0.47 -19.41 -3.93
CA ALA A 46 -1.33 -20.44 -4.51
C ALA A 46 -1.63 -21.54 -3.48
N SER A 47 -1.84 -21.16 -2.22
CA SER A 47 -2.47 -22.06 -1.25
C SER A 47 -3.86 -22.44 -1.79
N PRO A 48 -4.36 -23.67 -1.53
CA PRO A 48 -5.70 -24.09 -1.95
C PRO A 48 -6.81 -23.13 -1.51
N ASN A 49 -6.54 -22.28 -0.52
CA ASN A 49 -7.45 -21.29 0.04
C ASN A 49 -7.03 -19.83 -0.20
N SER A 50 -5.86 -19.56 -0.79
CA SER A 50 -5.49 -18.19 -1.12
C SER A 50 -6.06 -17.83 -2.48
N VAL A 51 -7.08 -17.00 -2.44
CA VAL A 51 -7.83 -16.56 -3.59
C VAL A 51 -6.92 -15.64 -4.42
N ALA A 52 -6.76 -15.94 -5.71
CA ALA A 52 -6.17 -15.02 -6.67
C ALA A 52 -6.77 -13.62 -6.47
N VAL A 53 -6.00 -12.55 -6.71
CA VAL A 53 -6.52 -11.18 -6.60
C VAL A 53 -7.79 -11.06 -7.42
N THR A 54 -8.91 -10.92 -6.74
CA THR A 54 -10.20 -10.91 -7.39
C THR A 54 -10.57 -9.50 -7.79
N ARG A 55 -11.63 -9.41 -8.59
CA ARG A 55 -12.33 -8.16 -8.87
C ARG A 55 -12.69 -7.38 -7.61
N ALA A 56 -13.00 -8.04 -6.49
CA ALA A 56 -13.34 -7.36 -5.23
C ALA A 56 -12.12 -6.73 -4.54
N THR A 57 -10.96 -7.37 -4.62
CA THR A 57 -9.68 -6.75 -4.20
C THR A 57 -9.34 -5.54 -5.08
N LEU A 58 -9.53 -5.65 -6.40
CA LEU A 58 -9.32 -4.54 -7.34
C LEU A 58 -10.27 -3.37 -7.10
N GLU A 59 -11.55 -3.62 -6.87
CA GLU A 59 -12.53 -2.58 -6.54
C GLU A 59 -12.18 -1.85 -5.24
N ARG A 60 -11.59 -2.55 -4.25
CA ARG A 60 -11.09 -1.91 -3.03
C ARG A 60 -9.87 -1.03 -3.30
N PHE A 61 -8.93 -1.46 -4.15
CA PHE A 61 -7.83 -0.59 -4.57
C PHE A 61 -8.34 0.69 -5.24
N ASN A 62 -9.36 0.61 -6.10
CA ASN A 62 -9.98 1.79 -6.72
C ASN A 62 -10.64 2.74 -5.71
N ARG A 63 -11.14 2.22 -4.59
CA ARG A 63 -11.69 3.05 -3.50
C ARG A 63 -10.59 3.71 -2.68
N VAL A 64 -9.46 3.03 -2.49
CA VAL A 64 -8.36 3.50 -1.64
C VAL A 64 -7.41 4.44 -2.37
N ALA A 65 -7.17 4.22 -3.66
CA ALA A 65 -6.19 4.97 -4.43
C ALA A 65 -6.43 6.49 -4.44
N PRO A 66 -7.65 7.03 -4.64
CA PRO A 66 -7.90 8.48 -4.60
C PRO A 66 -7.61 9.12 -3.24
N GLU A 67 -7.74 8.34 -2.16
CA GLU A 67 -7.46 8.79 -0.79
C GLU A 67 -6.00 8.57 -0.38
N THR A 68 -5.21 7.90 -1.22
CA THR A 68 -3.82 7.54 -0.91
C THR A 68 -2.86 8.62 -1.37
N GLN A 69 -2.06 9.11 -0.43
CA GLN A 69 -1.02 10.10 -0.70
C GLN A 69 0.34 9.45 -0.99
N ASN A 70 0.72 8.43 -0.21
CA ASN A 70 2.01 7.74 -0.31
C ASN A 70 1.87 6.27 0.08
N LEU A 71 2.50 5.37 -0.67
CA LEU A 71 2.66 3.98 -0.24
C LEU A 71 3.82 3.87 0.76
N ILE A 72 3.64 3.07 1.81
CA ILE A 72 4.63 2.94 2.89
C ILE A 72 5.23 1.54 2.93
N GLY A 73 4.41 0.50 2.69
CA GLY A 73 4.89 -0.88 2.66
C GLY A 73 3.78 -1.91 2.77
N ILE A 74 4.19 -3.15 3.04
CA ILE A 74 3.30 -4.26 3.37
C ILE A 74 3.62 -4.76 4.78
N TYR A 75 2.57 -5.12 5.51
CA TYR A 75 2.68 -5.89 6.73
C TYR A 75 1.67 -7.03 6.72
N LYS A 76 2.15 -8.28 6.83
CA LYS A 76 1.33 -9.47 6.59
C LYS A 76 0.65 -9.36 5.21
N SER A 77 -0.67 -9.45 5.15
CA SER A 77 -1.46 -9.32 3.91
C SER A 77 -2.11 -7.94 3.76
N GLN A 78 -1.49 -6.90 4.32
CA GLN A 78 -2.06 -5.56 4.42
C GLN A 78 -1.15 -4.54 3.74
N LEU A 79 -1.71 -3.80 2.78
CA LEU A 79 -1.04 -2.65 2.17
C LEU A 79 -1.13 -1.48 3.12
N VAL A 80 0.01 -0.88 3.45
CA VAL A 80 0.13 0.26 4.37
C VAL A 80 0.44 1.51 3.57
N PHE A 81 -0.33 2.56 3.82
CA PHE A 81 -0.25 3.81 3.08
C PHE A 81 -0.55 5.01 3.97
N LEU A 82 -0.12 6.20 3.57
CA LEU A 82 -0.55 7.47 4.14
C LEU A 82 -1.75 7.97 3.33
N ASN A 83 -2.85 8.32 3.99
CA ASN A 83 -4.00 8.93 3.31
C ASN A 83 -3.88 10.47 3.22
N ASN A 84 -4.74 11.11 2.43
CA ASN A 84 -4.74 12.57 2.22
C ASN A 84 -5.02 13.38 3.51
N ASP A 85 -5.67 12.76 4.51
CA ASP A 85 -5.88 13.36 5.83
C ASP A 85 -4.64 13.27 6.75
N GLY A 86 -3.55 12.65 6.29
CA GLY A 86 -2.31 12.46 7.04
C GLY A 86 -2.35 11.30 8.03
N TRP A 87 -3.22 10.31 7.83
CA TRP A 87 -3.27 9.09 8.65
C TRP A 87 -2.49 7.95 8.02
N ILE A 88 -1.75 7.22 8.84
CA ILE A 88 -1.26 5.89 8.46
C ILE A 88 -2.44 4.94 8.48
N CYS A 89 -2.67 4.30 7.33
CA CYS A 89 -3.79 3.43 7.06
C CYS A 89 -3.30 2.05 6.61
N SER A 90 -4.16 1.04 6.75
CA SER A 90 -3.96 -0.24 6.10
C SER A 90 -5.22 -0.75 5.41
N MET A 91 -5.04 -1.44 4.30
CA MET A 91 -6.12 -2.17 3.62
C MET A 91 -5.72 -3.61 3.36
N SER A 92 -6.68 -4.53 3.47
CA SER A 92 -6.42 -5.94 3.21
C SER A 92 -6.28 -6.15 1.71
N ILE A 93 -5.22 -6.85 1.33
CA ILE A 93 -4.98 -7.28 -0.04
C ILE A 93 -5.69 -8.61 -0.31
N GLU A 94 -6.14 -9.31 0.74
CA GLU A 94 -6.94 -10.52 0.63
C GLU A 94 -8.43 -10.19 0.46
N ASP A 95 -9.15 -11.15 -0.12
CA ASP A 95 -10.60 -11.10 -0.28
C ASP A 95 -11.32 -11.26 1.04
N GLN A 96 -11.51 -10.12 1.71
CA GLN A 96 -12.34 -9.99 2.88
C GLN A 96 -13.46 -8.99 2.60
N VAL A 97 -14.69 -9.43 2.84
CA VAL A 97 -15.86 -8.55 2.78
C VAL A 97 -15.75 -7.59 3.95
N SER A 98 -15.38 -6.35 3.66
CA SER A 98 -15.42 -5.26 4.62
C SER A 98 -16.13 -4.07 3.99
N ASP A 99 -17.08 -3.49 4.72
CA ASP A 99 -17.77 -2.28 4.30
C ASP A 99 -16.82 -1.06 4.28
N LYS A 100 -15.72 -1.12 5.04
CA LYS A 100 -14.72 -0.05 5.09
C LYS A 100 -13.56 -0.38 4.13
N PRO A 101 -13.17 0.56 3.26
CA PRO A 101 -12.10 0.32 2.29
C PRO A 101 -10.72 0.17 2.95
N TYR A 102 -10.53 0.75 4.15
CA TYR A 102 -9.27 0.68 4.92
C TYR A 102 -9.50 0.98 6.41
N THR A 103 -8.48 0.73 7.23
CA THR A 103 -8.41 1.06 8.66
C THR A 103 -7.41 2.19 8.89
N ARG A 104 -7.75 3.18 9.72
CA ARG A 104 -6.84 4.23 10.19
C ARG A 104 -6.16 3.78 11.49
N HIS A 105 -4.84 3.90 11.56
CA HIS A 105 -4.04 3.50 12.73
C HIS A 105 -3.67 4.69 13.61
N PHE A 106 -2.96 5.66 13.05
CA PHE A 106 -2.53 6.85 13.78
C PHE A 106 -2.28 8.03 12.83
N PRO A 107 -2.44 9.28 13.31
CA PRO A 107 -2.15 10.46 12.52
C PRO A 107 -0.65 10.77 12.52
N VAL A 108 -0.14 11.24 11.37
CA VAL A 108 1.22 11.77 11.25
C VAL A 108 1.19 13.27 11.54
N PRO A 109 1.92 13.77 12.55
CA PRO A 109 2.02 15.20 12.83
C PRO A 109 2.40 16.01 11.59
N HIS A 110 1.73 17.14 11.36
CA HIS A 110 1.97 17.98 10.18
C HIS A 110 3.44 18.42 10.07
N CYS A 111 4.09 18.69 11.21
CA CYS A 111 5.51 19.07 11.26
C CYS A 111 6.49 17.96 10.86
N TRP A 112 6.03 16.71 10.68
CA TRP A 112 6.86 15.60 10.19
C TRP A 112 6.75 15.43 8.68
N ARG A 113 5.78 16.08 8.04
CA ARG A 113 5.59 16.03 6.59
C ARG A 113 6.48 17.06 5.92
N SER A 114 7.07 16.66 4.78
CA SER A 114 7.87 17.59 3.97
C SER A 114 6.99 18.69 3.36
N SER A 115 7.60 19.70 2.73
CA SER A 115 6.87 20.75 1.99
C SER A 115 6.00 20.20 0.85
N SER A 116 6.32 19.03 0.31
CA SER A 116 5.47 18.31 -0.65
C SER A 116 4.36 17.49 0.02
N HIS A 117 4.17 17.66 1.33
CA HIS A 117 3.30 16.87 2.21
C HIS A 117 3.66 15.38 2.31
N ARG A 118 4.64 14.90 1.54
CA ARG A 118 5.08 13.51 1.52
C ARG A 118 5.89 13.17 2.76
N ILE A 119 5.86 11.89 3.13
CA ILE A 119 6.71 11.33 4.18
C ILE A 119 7.64 10.28 3.59
N ARG A 120 8.84 10.17 4.15
CA ARG A 120 9.70 9.00 3.94
C ARG A 120 9.48 8.08 5.11
N ALA A 121 8.88 6.92 4.84
CA ALA A 121 8.61 5.95 5.88
C ALA A 121 8.71 4.53 5.34
N LEU A 122 8.82 3.58 6.25
CA LEU A 122 8.80 2.15 5.97
C LEU A 122 8.03 1.42 7.06
N VAL A 123 7.61 0.21 6.72
CA VAL A 123 7.02 -0.75 7.66
C VAL A 123 8.06 -1.81 8.01
N THR A 124 8.22 -2.13 9.29
CA THR A 124 9.10 -3.22 9.73
C THR A 124 8.36 -4.56 9.73
N PRO A 125 9.07 -5.70 9.70
CA PRO A 125 8.45 -7.02 9.87
C PRO A 125 7.72 -7.23 11.20
N ARG A 126 7.91 -6.33 12.18
CA ARG A 126 7.23 -6.36 13.49
C ARG A 126 5.94 -5.53 13.52
N GLY A 127 5.59 -4.87 12.42
CA GLY A 127 4.43 -3.98 12.34
C GLY A 127 4.69 -2.59 12.92
N ASP A 128 5.96 -2.20 13.06
CA ASP A 128 6.33 -0.84 13.42
C ASP A 128 6.35 0.04 12.16
N VAL A 129 6.00 1.31 12.32
CA VAL A 129 6.14 2.31 11.25
C VAL A 129 7.28 3.26 11.62
N VAL A 130 8.28 3.31 10.76
CA VAL A 130 9.46 4.17 10.92
C VAL A 130 9.33 5.34 9.95
N ILE A 131 9.35 6.56 10.47
CA ILE A 131 9.19 7.80 9.69
C ILE A 131 10.46 8.63 9.84
N VAL A 132 11.02 9.09 8.73
CA VAL A 132 12.13 10.04 8.72
C VAL A 132 11.59 11.43 9.05
N LYS A 133 12.16 12.05 10.08
CA LYS A 133 11.96 13.46 10.46
C LYS A 133 13.28 14.19 10.22
N SER A 134 13.24 15.45 9.81
CA SER A 134 14.40 16.32 9.49
C SER A 134 15.79 15.81 9.89
N ASP A 135 16.02 15.65 11.19
CA ASP A 135 17.29 15.29 11.84
C ASP A 135 17.28 13.92 12.56
N GLY A 136 16.23 13.11 12.39
CA GLY A 136 16.10 11.85 13.11
C GLY A 136 15.00 10.91 12.59
N LEU A 137 14.61 9.97 13.44
CA LEU A 137 13.60 8.95 13.13
C LEU A 137 12.52 8.95 14.22
N ALA A 138 11.27 8.89 13.80
CA ALA A 138 10.15 8.54 14.68
C ALA A 138 9.78 7.08 14.45
N ILE A 139 9.70 6.29 15.52
CA ILE A 139 9.30 4.88 15.48
C ILE A 139 7.98 4.76 16.23
N VAL A 140 6.92 4.40 15.53
CA VAL A 140 5.64 4.08 16.15
C VAL A 140 5.57 2.57 16.28
N GLN A 141 5.75 2.08 17.50
CA GLN A 141 5.88 0.66 17.78
C GLN A 141 4.52 -0.04 17.77
N ARG A 142 4.45 -1.22 17.14
CA ARG A 142 3.25 -2.08 17.09
C ARG A 142 1.98 -1.33 16.66
N SER A 143 2.13 -0.32 15.82
CA SER A 143 1.02 0.54 15.40
C SER A 143 0.04 -0.16 14.47
N LEU A 144 0.51 -1.17 13.75
CA LEU A 144 -0.28 -1.96 12.82
C LEU A 144 -0.81 -3.22 13.50
N ASN A 145 -1.37 -3.09 14.70
CA ASN A 145 -1.81 -4.21 15.53
C ASN A 145 -3.01 -4.94 14.87
N LEU A 146 -2.68 -5.73 13.84
CA LEU A 146 -3.52 -6.44 12.88
C LEU A 146 -3.39 -7.94 13.12
#